data_AF-A0A3M7P8F1-F1
#
_entry.id   AF-A0A3M7P8F1-F1
#
_cell.length_a   1.000
_cell.length_b   1.000
_cell.length_c   1.000
_cell.angle_alpha   90.00
_cell.angle_beta   90.00
_cell.angle_gamma   90.00
#
_symmetry.space_group_name_H-M   'P 1'
#
loop_
_entity.id
_entity.type
_entity.pdbx_description
1 polymer ?
#
loop_
_entity_poly.entity_id
_entity_poly.type
_entity_poly.pdbx_seq_one_letter_code
_entity_poly.pdbx_strand_id
1 'polypeptide(L)'
;AKSLNGEACSSSIPCNDTKGLICSAGGACECNTSHYFDSGTNKCSLKKTILEGCSSISECGTDLICENNVCKCSNNNFWSQGTSACINCPSGYDLYQNSICSKIGSSSSWGSVSCSSDEQLFVASSDAEFDLLQSYLTDKSDYGPFWVGASKIGSDFRWLDNTILSASSYFWCTGEPNTGDCVMITYENAEFCLKLEDCITQEKFICKKIA
;
A
#
# COMPACT_ATOMS: atom_id res chain seq x y z
N ALA A 1 16.74 -31.96 29.57
CA ALA A 1 15.79 -30.85 29.41
C ALA A 1 16.11 -30.16 28.10
N LYS A 2 15.10 -29.61 27.39
CA LYS A 2 15.33 -28.79 26.19
C LYS A 2 15.28 -27.31 26.60
N SER A 3 16.18 -26.50 26.06
CA SER A 3 16.25 -25.06 26.34
C SER A 3 15.05 -24.29 25.75
N LEU A 4 14.61 -23.26 26.45
CA LEU A 4 13.53 -22.34 26.08
C LEU A 4 14.06 -21.15 25.26
N ASN A 5 13.15 -20.34 24.71
CA ASN A 5 13.52 -19.14 23.96
C ASN A 5 14.39 -18.19 24.79
N GLY A 6 15.51 -17.74 24.22
CA GLY A 6 16.51 -16.89 24.86
C GLY A 6 17.52 -17.64 25.74
N GLU A 7 17.32 -18.92 26.05
CA GLU A 7 18.27 -19.70 26.85
C GLU A 7 19.46 -20.17 26.02
N ALA A 8 20.61 -20.36 26.67
CA ALA A 8 21.81 -20.87 26.03
C ALA A 8 21.58 -22.30 25.49
N CYS A 9 22.24 -22.59 24.36
CA CYS A 9 22.16 -23.89 23.70
C CYS A 9 23.52 -24.36 23.19
N SER A 10 23.63 -25.67 23.04
CA SER A 10 24.83 -26.35 22.54
C SER A 10 24.43 -27.71 21.96
N SER A 11 25.40 -28.46 21.46
CA SER A 11 25.19 -29.86 21.07
C SER A 11 24.74 -30.75 22.25
N SER A 12 25.09 -30.40 23.48
CA SER A 12 24.68 -31.12 24.69
C SER A 12 23.38 -30.60 25.32
N ILE A 13 22.96 -29.38 24.99
CA ILE A 13 21.74 -28.74 25.50
C ILE A 13 20.95 -28.18 24.30
N PRO A 14 20.15 -29.02 23.61
CA PRO A 14 19.43 -28.60 22.43
C PRO A 14 18.20 -27.74 22.78
N CYS A 15 17.81 -26.88 21.85
CA CYS A 15 16.59 -26.10 21.92
C CYS A 15 15.33 -26.95 21.83
N ASN A 16 14.23 -26.42 22.34
CA ASN A 16 12.93 -27.09 22.24
C ASN A 16 12.33 -26.97 20.83
N ASP A 17 12.72 -27.89 19.95
CA ASP A 17 12.21 -28.06 18.59
C ASP A 17 10.67 -28.16 18.47
N THR A 18 9.97 -28.68 19.48
CA THR A 18 8.49 -28.76 19.48
C THR A 18 7.83 -27.37 19.56
N LYS A 19 8.61 -26.36 19.97
CA LYS A 19 8.24 -24.94 19.94
C LYS A 19 8.76 -24.23 18.70
N GLY A 20 9.40 -24.93 17.76
CA GLY A 20 10.01 -24.34 16.56
C GLY A 20 11.34 -23.60 16.83
N LEU A 21 11.95 -23.79 17.99
CA LEU A 21 13.20 -23.13 18.37
C LEU A 21 14.42 -23.83 17.75
N ILE A 22 15.39 -23.05 17.31
CA ILE A 22 16.69 -23.46 16.80
C ILE A 22 17.81 -22.80 17.61
N CYS A 23 19.00 -23.42 17.64
CA CYS A 23 20.16 -22.83 18.29
C CYS A 23 20.82 -21.83 17.33
N SER A 24 20.76 -20.54 17.66
CA SER A 24 21.35 -19.47 16.86
C SER A 24 22.88 -19.55 16.86
N ALA A 25 23.53 -18.85 15.92
CA ALA A 25 25.00 -18.77 15.88
C ALA A 25 25.59 -18.13 17.15
N GLY A 26 24.79 -17.33 17.88
CA GLY A 26 25.15 -16.74 19.18
C GLY A 26 25.05 -17.72 20.36
N GLY A 27 24.61 -18.97 20.11
CA GLY A 27 24.46 -19.98 21.15
C GLY A 27 23.22 -19.78 22.02
N ALA A 28 22.17 -19.12 21.51
CA ALA A 28 20.89 -18.97 22.19
C ALA A 28 19.75 -19.61 21.38
N CYS A 29 18.73 -20.11 22.07
CA CYS A 29 17.55 -20.66 21.42
C CYS A 29 16.64 -19.54 20.92
N GLU A 30 16.41 -19.51 19.61
CA GLU A 30 15.64 -18.48 18.94
C GLU A 30 14.75 -19.11 17.86
N CYS A 31 13.77 -18.36 17.36
CA CYS A 31 13.03 -18.78 16.18
C CYS A 31 13.88 -18.61 14.91
N ASN A 32 13.52 -19.32 13.84
CA ASN A 32 14.06 -19.04 12.51
C ASN A 32 13.78 -17.57 12.11
N THR A 33 14.58 -16.98 11.23
CA THR A 33 14.47 -15.57 10.80
C THR A 33 13.12 -15.20 10.20
N SER A 34 12.39 -16.18 9.65
CA SER A 34 11.02 -16.06 9.14
C SER A 34 9.93 -16.18 10.21
N HIS A 35 10.30 -16.42 11.47
CA HIS A 35 9.39 -16.63 12.58
C HIS A 35 9.70 -15.67 13.73
N TYR A 36 8.71 -15.47 14.60
CA TYR A 36 8.85 -14.76 15.86
C TYR A 36 8.38 -15.66 17.00
N PHE A 37 8.86 -15.41 18.21
CA PHE A 37 8.41 -16.16 19.38
C PHE A 37 7.11 -15.55 19.92
N ASP A 38 6.00 -16.27 19.75
CA ASP A 38 4.70 -15.88 20.27
C ASP A 38 4.56 -16.34 21.73
N SER A 39 4.52 -15.38 22.64
CA SER A 39 4.41 -15.64 24.09
C SER A 39 3.04 -16.17 24.51
N GLY A 40 1.98 -15.88 23.73
CA GLY A 40 0.63 -16.37 23.99
C GLY A 40 0.47 -17.86 23.70
N THR A 41 1.07 -18.34 22.61
CA THR A 41 1.08 -19.78 22.25
C THR A 41 2.30 -20.54 22.75
N ASN A 42 3.33 -19.82 23.22
CA ASN A 42 4.62 -20.34 23.68
C ASN A 42 5.34 -21.16 22.59
N LYS A 43 5.28 -20.67 21.35
CA LYS A 43 5.82 -21.29 20.13
C LYS A 43 6.32 -20.24 19.14
N CYS A 44 7.19 -20.65 18.23
CA CYS A 44 7.55 -19.85 17.07
C CYS A 44 6.40 -19.83 16.05
N SER A 45 5.96 -18.64 15.69
CA SER A 45 4.90 -18.36 14.71
C SER A 45 5.50 -17.64 13.50
N LEU A 46 4.90 -17.82 12.32
CA LEU A 46 5.35 -17.13 11.11
C LEU A 46 5.26 -15.62 11.32
N LYS A 47 6.28 -14.87 10.87
CA LYS A 47 6.22 -13.42 10.86
C LYS A 47 5.08 -12.94 9.96
N LYS A 48 4.44 -11.89 10.44
CA LYS A 48 3.31 -11.20 9.85
C LYS A 48 3.75 -10.35 8.67
N THR A 49 2.91 -10.34 7.65
CA THR A 49 3.08 -9.63 6.38
C THR A 49 2.51 -8.21 6.47
N ILE A 50 2.61 -7.45 5.38
CA ILE A 50 2.10 -6.08 5.30
C ILE A 50 0.60 -6.05 5.66
N LEU A 51 0.19 -5.01 6.40
CA LEU A 51 -1.18 -4.78 6.87
C LEU A 51 -1.75 -5.81 7.87
N GLU A 52 -1.01 -6.84 8.26
CA GLU A 52 -1.45 -7.75 9.31
C GLU A 52 -1.30 -7.13 10.71
N GLY A 53 -2.27 -7.43 11.59
CA GLY A 53 -2.30 -6.85 12.92
C GLY A 53 -1.17 -7.37 13.81
N CYS A 54 -0.44 -6.51 14.50
CA CYS A 54 0.73 -6.84 15.31
C CYS A 54 0.68 -6.17 16.69
N SER A 55 1.40 -6.70 17.68
CA SER A 55 1.60 -6.05 18.98
C SER A 55 3.04 -5.57 19.21
N SER A 56 3.98 -6.04 18.40
CA SER A 56 5.40 -5.68 18.47
C SER A 56 6.10 -5.85 17.13
N ILE A 57 7.23 -5.15 16.94
CA ILE A 57 8.02 -5.19 15.70
C ILE A 57 8.57 -6.58 15.36
N SER A 58 8.86 -7.42 16.36
CA SER A 58 9.40 -8.76 16.14
C SER A 58 8.41 -9.68 15.41
N GLU A 59 7.11 -9.38 15.50
CA GLU A 59 6.07 -10.12 14.80
C GLU A 59 6.08 -9.85 13.31
N CYS A 60 6.57 -8.70 12.86
CA CYS A 60 6.53 -8.32 11.45
C CYS A 60 7.70 -8.93 10.67
N GLY A 61 7.46 -9.13 9.37
CA GLY A 61 8.46 -9.55 8.39
C GLY A 61 9.69 -8.62 8.34
N THR A 62 10.69 -9.02 7.57
CA THR A 62 11.89 -8.20 7.34
C THR A 62 11.49 -6.83 6.77
N ASP A 63 12.14 -5.77 7.26
CA ASP A 63 11.91 -4.36 6.87
C ASP A 63 10.53 -3.76 7.23
N LEU A 64 9.71 -4.50 7.96
CA LEU A 64 8.44 -4.04 8.50
C LEU A 64 8.57 -3.62 9.97
N ILE A 65 7.84 -2.58 10.34
CA ILE A 65 7.64 -2.10 11.70
C ILE A 65 6.20 -2.34 12.13
N CYS A 66 5.99 -2.56 13.43
CA CYS A 66 4.65 -2.59 14.00
C CYS A 66 4.27 -1.18 14.46
N GLU A 67 3.37 -0.51 13.73
CA GLU A 67 2.91 0.84 14.07
C GLU A 67 1.38 0.91 13.95
N ASN A 68 0.73 1.49 14.96
CA ASN A 68 -0.73 1.47 15.11
C ASN A 68 -1.34 0.05 15.06
N ASN A 69 -0.65 -0.91 15.68
CA ASN A 69 -1.00 -2.33 15.71
C ASN A 69 -1.07 -3.00 14.34
N VAL A 70 -0.37 -2.49 13.33
CA VAL A 70 -0.32 -3.06 11.99
C VAL A 70 1.11 -3.09 11.47
N CYS A 71 1.50 -4.19 10.82
CA CYS A 71 2.80 -4.30 10.17
C CYS A 71 2.84 -3.42 8.92
N LYS A 72 3.78 -2.47 8.87
CA LYS A 72 3.95 -1.55 7.76
C LYS A 72 5.42 -1.24 7.51
N CYS A 73 5.74 -0.64 6.38
CA CYS A 73 7.12 -0.29 6.09
C CYS A 73 7.67 0.73 7.09
N SER A 74 8.96 0.59 7.41
CA SER A 74 9.69 1.58 8.21
C SER A 74 9.62 2.97 7.57
N ASN A 75 9.77 4.02 8.38
CA ASN A 75 9.69 5.42 7.95
C ASN A 75 10.35 5.69 6.58
N ASN A 76 9.61 6.36 5.70
CA ASN A 76 9.99 6.75 4.34
C ASN A 76 10.03 5.63 3.27
N ASN A 77 9.61 4.41 3.63
CA ASN A 77 9.42 3.33 2.66
C ASN A 77 7.93 3.03 2.45
N PHE A 78 7.60 2.50 1.27
CA PHE A 78 6.31 1.86 0.99
C PHE A 78 6.53 0.40 0.60
N TRP A 79 5.47 -0.40 0.73
CA TRP A 79 5.50 -1.79 0.32
C TRP A 79 5.33 -1.88 -1.20
N SER A 80 6.25 -2.56 -1.87
CA SER A 80 6.13 -2.90 -3.29
C SER A 80 5.87 -4.39 -3.45
N GLN A 81 4.75 -4.78 -4.05
CA GLN A 81 4.37 -6.16 -4.39
C GLN A 81 5.33 -6.71 -5.44
N GLY A 82 5.76 -5.86 -6.39
CA GLY A 82 6.71 -6.25 -7.44
C GLY A 82 8.01 -6.80 -6.88
N THR A 83 8.52 -6.22 -5.78
CA THR A 83 9.73 -6.71 -5.09
C THR A 83 9.43 -7.48 -3.80
N SER A 84 8.17 -7.49 -3.34
CA SER A 84 7.76 -7.95 -2.01
C SER A 84 8.68 -7.40 -0.90
N ALA A 85 8.93 -6.10 -0.94
CA ALA A 85 9.87 -5.43 -0.05
C ALA A 85 9.48 -3.97 0.20
N CYS A 86 9.99 -3.42 1.31
CA CYS A 86 9.89 -1.99 1.61
C CYS A 86 10.94 -1.21 0.82
N ILE A 87 10.48 -0.30 -0.04
CA ILE A 87 11.35 0.51 -0.89
C ILE A 87 11.04 1.99 -0.73
N ASN A 88 12.04 2.83 -1.00
CA ASN A 88 11.86 4.28 -1.01
C ASN A 88 11.08 4.70 -2.26
N CYS A 89 10.31 5.78 -2.15
CA CYS A 89 9.79 6.46 -3.34
C CYS A 89 10.95 6.96 -4.23
N PRO A 90 10.88 6.77 -5.55
CA PRO A 90 11.89 7.33 -6.45
C PRO A 90 11.88 8.86 -6.41
N SER A 91 12.94 9.47 -6.97
CA SER A 91 13.01 10.92 -7.11
C SER A 91 11.79 11.47 -7.87
N GLY A 92 11.18 12.53 -7.34
CA GLY A 92 9.98 13.16 -7.89
C GLY A 92 8.66 12.51 -7.45
N TYR A 93 8.71 11.45 -6.64
CA TYR A 93 7.55 10.88 -5.98
C TYR A 93 7.47 11.32 -4.53
N ASP A 94 6.24 11.55 -4.08
CA ASP A 94 5.92 11.76 -2.67
C ASP A 94 5.43 10.46 -2.06
N LEU A 95 6.03 10.09 -0.92
CA LEU A 95 5.46 9.08 -0.05
C LEU A 95 4.46 9.75 0.90
N TYR A 96 3.19 9.34 0.82
CA TYR A 96 2.16 9.85 1.72
C TYR A 96 1.71 8.76 2.69
N GLN A 97 1.77 9.10 3.99
CA GLN A 97 1.43 8.23 5.12
C GLN A 97 2.00 6.80 5.05
N ASN A 98 3.23 6.64 4.56
CA ASN A 98 3.91 5.35 4.36
C ASN A 98 3.12 4.33 3.54
N SER A 99 2.16 4.78 2.72
CA SER A 99 1.17 3.91 2.07
C SER A 99 1.09 4.12 0.57
N ILE A 100 1.05 5.38 0.10
CA ILE A 100 0.97 5.68 -1.33
C ILE A 100 2.24 6.39 -1.78
N CYS A 101 2.82 5.92 -2.89
CA CYS A 101 3.93 6.56 -3.55
C CYS A 101 3.44 7.17 -4.86
N SER A 102 3.20 8.49 -4.86
CA SER A 102 2.52 9.18 -5.95
C SER A 102 3.26 10.41 -6.44
N LYS A 103 3.03 10.77 -7.72
CA LYS A 103 3.49 12.03 -8.30
C LYS A 103 2.38 12.65 -9.13
N ILE A 104 2.35 13.97 -9.16
CA ILE A 104 1.50 14.74 -10.08
C ILE A 104 2.30 15.01 -11.36
N GLY A 105 1.79 14.54 -12.49
CA GLY A 105 2.33 14.78 -13.82
C GLY A 105 1.79 16.05 -14.47
N SER A 106 2.47 16.48 -15.53
CA SER A 106 2.04 17.61 -16.38
C SER A 106 0.79 17.28 -17.18
N SER A 107 0.15 18.30 -17.79
CA SER A 107 -1.07 18.08 -18.57
C SER A 107 -0.89 17.12 -19.76
N SER A 108 -1.85 16.21 -19.94
CA SER A 108 -1.95 15.27 -21.06
C SER A 108 -3.41 14.84 -21.28
N SER A 109 -3.72 14.23 -22.43
CA SER A 109 -4.97 13.47 -22.59
C SER A 109 -4.87 12.13 -21.88
N TRP A 110 -5.99 11.61 -21.39
CA TRP A 110 -6.01 10.36 -20.62
C TRP A 110 -5.32 9.22 -21.36
N GLY A 111 -5.63 9.03 -22.64
CA GLY A 111 -5.04 7.97 -23.47
C GLY A 111 -3.57 8.20 -23.86
N SER A 112 -3.01 9.38 -23.58
CA SER A 112 -1.59 9.71 -23.80
C SER A 112 -0.82 9.88 -22.50
N VAL A 113 -1.44 9.65 -21.34
CA VAL A 113 -0.71 9.62 -20.08
C VAL A 113 0.29 8.46 -20.12
N SER A 114 1.55 8.79 -19.84
CA SER A 114 2.61 7.81 -19.67
C SER A 114 3.21 7.97 -18.29
N CYS A 115 2.86 7.04 -17.40
CA CYS A 115 3.65 6.80 -16.20
C CYS A 115 4.85 5.90 -16.58
N SER A 116 5.91 5.83 -15.75
CA SER A 116 7.06 4.95 -16.03
C SER A 116 6.64 3.47 -16.07
N SER A 117 7.52 2.57 -16.53
CA SER A 117 7.21 1.14 -16.77
C SER A 117 6.74 0.34 -15.54
N ASP A 118 6.97 0.83 -14.34
CA ASP A 118 6.59 0.25 -13.04
C ASP A 118 5.56 1.15 -12.29
N GLU A 119 4.86 2.00 -13.03
CA GLU A 119 3.90 2.98 -12.54
C GLU A 119 2.61 2.87 -13.36
N GLN A 120 1.51 3.32 -12.77
CA GLN A 120 0.24 3.47 -13.46
C GLN A 120 -0.44 4.76 -13.03
N LEU A 121 -1.44 5.21 -13.79
CA LEU A 121 -2.39 6.20 -13.28
C LEU A 121 -2.97 5.70 -11.96
N PHE A 122 -3.23 6.61 -11.03
CA PHE A 122 -3.67 6.24 -9.69
C PHE A 122 -4.93 5.38 -9.72
N VAL A 123 -4.84 4.19 -9.10
CA VAL A 123 -5.97 3.28 -8.90
C VAL A 123 -6.24 3.20 -7.41
N ALA A 124 -7.49 3.46 -7.01
CA ALA A 124 -7.95 3.26 -5.65
C ALA A 124 -8.46 1.82 -5.49
N SER A 125 -7.68 0.99 -4.79
CA SER A 125 -8.04 -0.41 -4.50
C SER A 125 -9.03 -0.55 -3.33
N SER A 126 -9.28 0.53 -2.60
CA SER A 126 -10.21 0.59 -1.47
C SER A 126 -10.62 2.03 -1.15
N ASP A 127 -11.70 2.16 -0.37
CA ASP A 127 -12.17 3.43 0.21
C ASP A 127 -11.05 4.17 0.97
N ALA A 128 -10.33 3.44 1.83
CA ALA A 128 -9.22 4.00 2.60
C ALA A 128 -8.09 4.55 1.71
N GLU A 129 -7.82 3.89 0.58
CA GLU A 129 -6.82 4.38 -0.36
C GLU A 129 -7.29 5.64 -1.11
N PHE A 130 -8.58 5.73 -1.44
CA PHE A 130 -9.15 6.94 -2.01
C PHE A 130 -9.08 8.11 -1.02
N ASP A 131 -9.42 7.89 0.25
CA ASP A 131 -9.33 8.90 1.32
C ASP A 131 -7.87 9.39 1.52
N LEU A 132 -6.89 8.48 1.39
CA LEU A 132 -5.46 8.84 1.40
C LEU A 132 -5.08 9.75 0.22
N LEU A 133 -5.62 9.50 -0.97
CA LEU A 133 -5.39 10.36 -2.13
C LEU A 133 -5.94 11.77 -1.89
N GLN A 134 -7.17 11.90 -1.37
CA GLN A 134 -7.78 13.19 -1.07
C GLN A 134 -6.95 13.99 -0.05
N SER A 135 -6.46 13.30 0.99
CA SER A 135 -5.58 13.88 2.01
C SER A 135 -4.24 14.35 1.41
N TYR A 136 -3.65 13.54 0.54
CA TYR A 136 -2.43 13.90 -0.20
C TYR A 136 -2.61 15.17 -1.04
N LEU A 137 -3.70 15.27 -1.80
CA LEU A 137 -3.97 16.45 -2.63
C LEU A 137 -4.26 17.70 -1.79
N THR A 138 -4.95 17.53 -0.66
CA THR A 138 -5.19 18.61 0.32
C THR A 138 -3.88 19.15 0.88
N ASP A 139 -2.98 18.28 1.32
CA ASP A 139 -1.67 18.67 1.87
C ASP A 139 -0.79 19.34 0.81
N LYS A 140 -0.95 18.97 -0.46
CA LYS A 140 -0.27 19.62 -1.59
C LYS A 140 -0.89 20.95 -1.99
N SER A 141 -2.10 21.27 -1.50
CA SER A 141 -2.87 22.44 -1.92
C SER A 141 -3.02 22.54 -3.45
N ASP A 142 -3.07 21.40 -4.15
CA ASP A 142 -3.29 21.31 -5.60
C ASP A 142 -4.65 20.64 -5.82
N TYR A 143 -5.67 21.47 -6.05
CA TYR A 143 -7.08 21.06 -6.03
C TYR A 143 -7.59 20.49 -7.37
N GLY A 144 -6.68 20.19 -8.29
CA GLY A 144 -7.05 19.57 -9.57
C GLY A 144 -7.83 20.49 -10.48
N PRO A 145 -8.27 19.95 -11.63
CA PRO A 145 -8.50 18.53 -11.88
C PRO A 145 -7.28 17.65 -12.19
N PHE A 146 -7.41 16.32 -11.96
CA PHE A 146 -6.41 15.34 -12.37
C PHE A 146 -6.99 14.06 -12.93
N TRP A 147 -6.41 13.53 -14.02
CA TRP A 147 -6.69 12.16 -14.47
C TRP A 147 -6.28 11.13 -13.43
N VAL A 148 -7.15 10.14 -13.25
CA VAL A 148 -6.90 8.92 -12.47
C VAL A 148 -7.07 7.68 -13.35
N GLY A 149 -6.65 6.53 -12.84
CA GLY A 149 -6.61 5.26 -13.58
C GLY A 149 -7.97 4.58 -13.65
N ALA A 150 -9.02 5.32 -14.01
CA ALA A 150 -10.34 4.76 -14.26
C ALA A 150 -10.96 5.30 -15.56
N SER A 151 -11.76 4.46 -16.20
CA SER A 151 -12.51 4.80 -17.39
C SER A 151 -13.77 3.94 -17.51
N LYS A 152 -14.65 4.36 -18.42
CA LYS A 152 -15.85 3.65 -18.79
C LYS A 152 -15.53 2.58 -19.82
N ILE A 153 -15.93 1.34 -19.56
CA ILE A 153 -15.79 0.20 -20.47
C ILE A 153 -17.17 -0.42 -20.66
N GLY A 154 -17.80 -0.11 -21.80
CA GLY A 154 -19.19 -0.49 -22.05
C GLY A 154 -20.15 0.28 -21.15
N SER A 155 -20.89 -0.44 -20.29
CA SER A 155 -21.79 0.14 -19.28
C SER A 155 -21.14 0.35 -17.91
N ASP A 156 -19.96 -0.23 -17.69
CA ASP A 156 -19.32 -0.25 -16.38
C ASP A 156 -18.22 0.80 -16.30
N PHE A 157 -17.92 1.26 -15.09
CA PHE A 157 -16.70 2.03 -14.80
C PHE A 157 -15.70 1.10 -14.14
N ARG A 158 -14.45 1.15 -14.60
CA ARG A 158 -13.39 0.25 -14.14
C ARG A 158 -12.11 1.03 -13.89
N TRP A 159 -11.43 0.64 -12.82
CA TRP A 159 -10.04 1.02 -12.61
C TRP A 159 -9.13 0.22 -13.57
N LEU A 160 -7.89 0.68 -13.77
CA LEU A 160 -6.90 0.00 -14.64
C LEU A 160 -6.53 -1.41 -14.15
N ASP A 161 -6.75 -1.73 -12.88
CA ASP A 161 -6.61 -3.08 -12.33
C ASP A 161 -7.82 -3.99 -12.58
N ASN A 162 -8.80 -3.51 -13.35
CA ASN A 162 -10.09 -4.12 -13.69
C ASN A 162 -11.12 -4.22 -12.56
N THR A 163 -10.83 -3.68 -11.37
CA THR A 163 -11.83 -3.58 -10.31
C THR A 163 -12.97 -2.63 -10.73
N ILE A 164 -14.20 -2.96 -10.30
CA ILE A 164 -15.39 -2.20 -10.68
C ILE A 164 -15.47 -0.95 -9.80
N LEU A 165 -15.53 0.22 -10.43
CA LEU A 165 -15.91 1.47 -9.79
C LEU A 165 -17.43 1.58 -9.85
N SER A 166 -18.11 1.30 -8.73
CA SER A 166 -19.58 1.37 -8.71
C SER A 166 -20.08 2.77 -9.08
N ALA A 167 -21.12 2.86 -9.92
CA ALA A 167 -21.81 4.12 -10.21
C ALA A 167 -22.48 4.73 -8.97
N SER A 168 -22.68 3.94 -7.91
CA SER A 168 -23.20 4.38 -6.62
C SER A 168 -22.11 4.66 -5.57
N SER A 169 -20.83 4.66 -5.97
CA SER A 169 -19.73 4.96 -5.06
C SER A 169 -19.83 6.38 -4.53
N TYR A 170 -19.47 6.59 -3.26
CA TYR A 170 -19.37 7.93 -2.69
C TYR A 170 -18.22 8.74 -3.28
N PHE A 171 -17.34 8.10 -4.05
CA PHE A 171 -16.24 8.78 -4.73
C PHE A 171 -16.77 9.78 -5.76
N TRP A 172 -17.95 9.57 -6.36
CA TRP A 172 -18.48 10.44 -7.41
C TRP A 172 -18.97 11.79 -6.88
N CYS A 173 -18.74 12.84 -7.65
CA CYS A 173 -19.31 14.15 -7.37
C CYS A 173 -20.84 14.11 -7.43
N THR A 174 -21.50 15.09 -6.81
CA THR A 174 -22.97 15.17 -6.84
C THR A 174 -23.47 15.28 -8.28
N GLY A 175 -24.22 14.28 -8.76
CA GLY A 175 -24.73 14.23 -10.13
C GLY A 175 -23.86 13.46 -11.13
N GLU A 176 -22.75 12.88 -10.67
CA GLU A 176 -21.91 11.96 -11.43
C GLU A 176 -22.22 10.50 -11.06
N PRO A 177 -21.89 9.52 -11.92
CA PRO A 177 -21.32 9.67 -13.28
C PRO A 177 -22.37 10.09 -14.33
N ASN A 178 -22.08 11.12 -15.15
CA ASN A 178 -22.98 11.57 -16.24
C ASN A 178 -22.40 11.39 -17.68
N THR A 179 -21.48 12.24 -18.11
CA THR A 179 -21.07 12.43 -19.52
C THR A 179 -19.56 12.33 -19.63
N GLY A 180 -19.08 11.57 -20.60
CA GLY A 180 -17.66 11.29 -20.80
C GLY A 180 -17.32 9.83 -20.53
N ASP A 181 -16.07 9.49 -20.77
CA ASP A 181 -15.58 8.10 -20.73
C ASP A 181 -14.34 7.94 -19.84
N CYS A 182 -13.63 9.02 -19.50
CA CYS A 182 -12.45 8.98 -18.65
C CYS A 182 -12.71 9.65 -17.31
N VAL A 183 -12.11 9.11 -16.26
CA VAL A 183 -12.37 9.56 -14.88
C VAL A 183 -11.24 10.47 -14.40
N MET A 184 -11.63 11.56 -13.78
CA MET A 184 -10.74 12.51 -13.13
C MET A 184 -11.22 12.80 -11.72
N ILE A 185 -10.28 13.09 -10.83
CA ILE A 185 -10.55 13.63 -9.50
C ILE A 185 -10.51 15.16 -9.58
N THR A 186 -11.50 15.81 -8.97
CA THR A 186 -11.69 17.27 -8.93
C THR A 186 -12.06 17.70 -7.51
N TYR A 187 -11.98 18.99 -7.22
CA TYR A 187 -12.39 19.55 -5.94
C TYR A 187 -13.66 20.40 -6.11
N GLU A 188 -14.79 19.89 -5.62
CA GLU A 188 -16.10 20.53 -5.73
C GLU A 188 -16.81 20.52 -4.38
N ASN A 189 -17.54 21.60 -4.06
CA ASN A 189 -18.28 21.73 -2.79
C ASN A 189 -17.43 21.46 -1.54
N ALA A 190 -16.14 21.85 -1.57
CA ALA A 190 -15.16 21.63 -0.52
C ALA A 190 -14.78 20.17 -0.25
N GLU A 191 -14.94 19.29 -1.23
CA GLU A 191 -14.55 17.88 -1.17
C GLU A 191 -13.89 17.43 -2.48
N PHE A 192 -12.99 16.45 -2.41
CA PHE A 192 -12.45 15.81 -3.60
C PHE A 192 -13.37 14.67 -4.05
N CYS A 193 -13.75 14.66 -5.31
CA CYS A 193 -14.65 13.67 -5.87
C CYS A 193 -14.31 13.36 -7.34
N LEU A 194 -14.87 12.28 -7.88
CA LEU A 194 -14.69 11.79 -9.23
C LEU A 194 -15.77 12.36 -10.14
N LYS A 195 -15.37 12.72 -11.36
CA LYS A 195 -16.29 13.04 -12.46
C LYS A 195 -15.83 12.40 -13.75
N LEU A 196 -16.74 12.28 -14.70
CA LEU A 196 -16.42 11.90 -16.07
C LEU A 196 -16.02 13.13 -16.89
N GLU A 197 -15.16 12.88 -17.88
CA GLU A 197 -14.71 13.89 -18.84
C GLU A 197 -14.34 13.22 -20.18
N ASP A 198 -14.29 14.01 -21.26
CA ASP A 198 -13.76 13.54 -22.55
C ASP A 198 -12.28 13.19 -22.43
N CYS A 199 -11.93 11.97 -22.79
CA CYS A 199 -10.58 11.43 -22.72
C CYS A 199 -9.52 12.24 -23.50
N ILE A 200 -9.92 13.10 -24.44
CA ILE A 200 -9.00 13.94 -25.22
C ILE A 200 -8.61 15.24 -24.50
N THR A 201 -9.33 15.62 -23.44
CA THR A 201 -9.07 16.84 -22.66
C THR A 201 -7.68 16.80 -22.03
N GLN A 202 -6.99 17.95 -22.02
CA GLN A 202 -5.63 18.06 -21.51
C GLN A 202 -5.65 18.44 -20.03
N GLU A 203 -5.43 17.48 -19.14
CA GLU A 203 -5.39 17.71 -17.70
C GLU A 203 -4.14 17.10 -17.07
N LYS A 204 -3.75 17.65 -15.91
CA LYS A 204 -2.72 17.02 -15.08
C LYS A 204 -3.17 15.60 -14.71
N PHE A 205 -2.25 14.77 -14.25
CA PHE A 205 -2.56 13.38 -13.90
C PHE A 205 -1.81 12.92 -12.67
N ILE A 206 -2.30 11.88 -12.01
CA ILE A 206 -1.64 11.31 -10.83
C ILE A 206 -1.11 9.94 -11.20
N CYS A 207 0.20 9.76 -11.14
CA CYS A 207 0.82 8.44 -11.23
C CYS A 207 1.02 7.88 -9.82
N LYS A 208 0.88 6.56 -9.69
CA LYS A 208 1.14 5.78 -8.49
C LYS A 208 2.13 4.66 -8.85
N LYS A 209 3.13 4.42 -7.99
CA LYS A 209 3.95 3.21 -8.10
C LYS A 209 3.09 1.99 -7.81
N ILE A 210 3.22 0.96 -8.65
CA ILE A 210 2.51 -0.29 -8.43
C ILE A 210 3.14 -0.93 -7.20
N ALA A 211 2.40 -0.80 -6.10
CA ALA A 211 2.66 -1.43 -4.83
C ALA A 211 2.37 -2.91 -4.90
#